data_AF-A0A6J4BZX6-F1
#
_entry.id   AF-A0A6J4BZX6-F1
#
_cell.length_a   1.000
_cell.length_b   1.000
_cell.length_c   1.000
_cell.angle_alpha   90.00
_cell.angle_beta   90.00
_cell.angle_gamma   90.00
#
_symmetry.space_group_name_H-M   'P 1'
#
loop_
_entity.id
_entity.type
_entity.pdbx_description
1 polymer ?
#
loop_
_entity_poly.entity_id
_entity_poly.type
_entity_poly.pdbx_seq_one_letter_code
_entity_poly.pdbx_strand_id
1 'polypeptide(L)'
;MTGPSGRFSSDPRRKARFREIARGIVAKDRYNRKYGLAVDTAGAIAQALERAWRDGVSGVGDDPANPISAVEQAGTGAMEWMLIPPRPRTAFWSICLFTLGRGDEPAWGGHLALTVTGRGTAGWELVVPGRAIDKAIGDKTIAPLLRLALLEPMSDDPECLVVSELGKKTWEAFCQRGGRYPEDLTDL
;
A
#
# COMPACT_ATOMS: atom_id res chain seq x y z
N MET A 1 7.18 -10.17 -42.41
CA MET A 1 6.23 -10.01 -41.28
C MET A 1 6.98 -9.37 -40.11
N THR A 2 6.92 -8.05 -39.99
CA THR A 2 7.52 -7.29 -38.89
C THR A 2 6.43 -7.04 -37.85
N GLY A 3 6.43 -7.81 -36.76
CA GLY A 3 5.55 -7.56 -35.62
C GLY A 3 5.86 -6.21 -34.98
N PRO A 4 4.87 -5.48 -34.43
CA PRO A 4 5.13 -4.20 -33.80
C PRO A 4 5.95 -4.43 -32.53
N SER A 5 7.20 -3.97 -32.56
CA SER A 5 8.08 -3.82 -31.39
C SER A 5 7.57 -2.69 -30.49
N GLY A 6 6.36 -2.85 -29.96
CA GLY A 6 5.83 -1.95 -28.94
C GLY A 6 6.59 -2.21 -27.66
N ARG A 7 7.48 -1.28 -27.26
CA ARG A 7 7.92 -1.22 -25.87
C ARG A 7 6.65 -1.08 -25.02
N PHE A 8 6.23 -2.17 -24.37
CA PHE A 8 5.17 -2.12 -23.38
C PHE A 8 5.63 -1.18 -22.27
N SER A 9 5.15 0.06 -22.29
CA SER A 9 5.25 0.95 -21.13
C SER A 9 4.58 0.21 -19.98
N SER A 10 5.34 -0.15 -18.95
CA SER A 10 4.80 -0.94 -17.85
C SER A 10 3.86 -0.04 -17.06
N ASP A 11 2.55 -0.17 -17.29
CA ASP A 11 1.53 0.49 -16.49
C ASP A 11 1.82 0.25 -14.99
N PRO A 12 2.13 1.31 -14.21
CA PRO A 12 2.45 1.20 -12.80
C PRO A 12 1.36 0.49 -11.98
N ARG A 13 0.09 0.61 -12.39
CA ARG A 13 -1.04 -0.05 -11.73
C ARG A 13 -1.06 -1.54 -11.97
N ARG A 14 -0.85 -1.97 -13.22
CA ARG A 14 -0.68 -3.40 -13.54
C ARG A 14 0.48 -4.00 -12.75
N LYS A 15 1.60 -3.28 -12.69
CA LYS A 15 2.77 -3.71 -11.90
C LYS A 15 2.48 -3.80 -10.40
N ALA A 16 1.73 -2.85 -9.84
CA ALA A 16 1.32 -2.86 -8.45
C ALA A 16 0.40 -4.05 -8.13
N ARG A 17 -0.65 -4.25 -8.94
CA ARG A 17 -1.58 -5.40 -8.81
C ARG A 17 -0.84 -6.74 -8.86
N PHE A 18 0.05 -6.92 -9.84
CA PHE A 18 0.85 -8.13 -9.97
C PHE A 18 1.67 -8.43 -8.71
N ARG A 19 2.27 -7.39 -8.11
CA ARG A 19 3.05 -7.54 -6.88
C ARG A 19 2.20 -7.92 -5.68
N GLU A 20 0.97 -7.44 -5.58
CA GLU A 20 0.06 -7.83 -4.48
C GLU A 20 -0.38 -9.28 -4.62
N ILE A 21 -0.77 -9.71 -5.82
CA ILE A 21 -1.13 -11.11 -6.09
C ILE A 21 0.02 -12.05 -5.71
N ALA A 22 1.24 -11.75 -6.17
CA ALA A 22 2.42 -12.56 -5.85
C ALA A 22 2.66 -12.63 -4.33
N ARG A 23 2.49 -11.53 -3.61
CA ARG A 23 2.64 -11.51 -2.14
C ARG A 23 1.54 -12.28 -1.44
N GLY A 24 0.29 -12.18 -1.89
CA GLY A 24 -0.84 -12.93 -1.36
C GLY A 24 -0.61 -14.44 -1.45
N ILE A 25 -0.11 -14.92 -2.60
CA ILE A 25 0.25 -16.33 -2.80
C ILE A 25 1.32 -16.78 -1.78
N VAL A 26 2.44 -16.05 -1.67
CA VAL A 26 3.54 -16.40 -0.75
C VAL A 26 3.10 -16.32 0.72
N ALA A 27 2.27 -15.33 1.08
CA ALA A 27 1.76 -15.18 2.43
C ALA A 27 0.85 -16.36 2.82
N LYS A 28 -0.06 -16.77 1.92
CA LYS A 28 -0.94 -17.91 2.11
C LYS A 28 -0.16 -19.23 2.20
N ASP A 29 0.83 -19.43 1.32
CA ASP A 29 1.74 -20.57 1.36
C ASP A 29 2.45 -20.68 2.73
N ARG A 30 3.04 -19.57 3.21
CA ARG A 30 3.72 -19.54 4.51
C ARG A 30 2.77 -19.81 5.68
N TYR A 31 1.57 -19.23 5.64
CA TYR A 31 0.54 -19.45 6.65
C TYR A 31 0.12 -20.93 6.69
N ASN A 32 -0.23 -21.50 5.54
CA ASN A 32 -0.68 -22.89 5.46
C ASN A 32 0.40 -23.85 5.96
N ARG A 33 1.66 -23.67 5.55
CA ARG A 33 2.78 -24.47 6.07
C ARG A 33 2.94 -24.36 7.59
N LYS A 34 2.82 -23.15 8.15
CA LYS A 34 2.95 -22.93 9.59
C LYS A 34 1.91 -23.71 10.40
N TYR A 35 0.70 -23.85 9.87
CA TYR A 35 -0.42 -24.50 10.55
C TYR A 35 -0.74 -25.91 10.02
N GLY A 36 0.16 -26.51 9.23
CA GLY A 36 -0.01 -27.87 8.70
C GLY A 36 -1.19 -28.03 7.72
N LEU A 37 -1.67 -26.94 7.14
CA LEU A 37 -2.73 -26.96 6.13
C LEU A 37 -2.18 -27.36 4.76
N ALA A 38 -3.05 -27.94 3.93
CA ALA A 38 -2.70 -28.25 2.54
C ALA A 38 -2.25 -27.00 1.77
N VAL A 39 -1.23 -27.17 0.92
CA VAL A 39 -0.58 -26.09 0.15
C VAL A 39 -0.68 -26.41 -1.33
N ASP A 40 -1.31 -25.53 -2.10
CA ASP A 40 -1.33 -25.58 -3.57
C ASP A 40 -0.82 -24.26 -4.16
N THR A 41 0.46 -24.01 -3.98
CA THR A 41 1.11 -22.78 -4.45
C THR A 41 1.27 -22.79 -5.97
N ALA A 42 1.49 -23.97 -6.58
CA ALA A 42 1.60 -24.12 -8.02
C ALA A 42 0.27 -23.80 -8.72
N GLY A 43 -0.86 -24.32 -8.22
CA GLY A 43 -2.19 -23.99 -8.74
C GLY A 43 -2.54 -22.51 -8.57
N ALA A 44 -2.19 -21.92 -7.42
CA ALA A 44 -2.38 -20.48 -7.19
C ALA A 44 -1.58 -19.60 -8.17
N ILE A 45 -0.33 -19.99 -8.49
CA ILE A 45 0.49 -19.31 -9.50
C ILE A 45 -0.11 -19.50 -10.89
N ALA A 46 -0.51 -20.71 -11.27
CA ALA A 46 -1.10 -21.00 -12.57
C ALA A 46 -2.36 -20.16 -12.82
N GLN A 47 -3.27 -20.10 -11.83
CA GLN A 47 -4.48 -19.28 -11.91
C GLN A 47 -4.16 -17.78 -12.02
N ALA A 48 -3.17 -17.29 -11.27
CA ALA A 48 -2.77 -15.89 -11.34
C ALA A 48 -2.20 -15.51 -12.72
N LEU A 49 -1.38 -16.40 -13.31
CA LEU A 49 -0.85 -16.22 -14.67
C LEU A 49 -1.96 -16.28 -15.72
N GLU A 50 -2.90 -17.22 -15.58
CA GLU A 50 -4.03 -17.35 -16.51
C GLU A 50 -4.95 -16.12 -16.48
N ARG A 51 -5.25 -15.59 -15.29
CA ARG A 51 -6.01 -14.33 -15.13
C ARG A 51 -5.27 -13.17 -15.78
N ALA A 52 -3.98 -13.00 -15.49
CA ALA A 52 -3.17 -11.93 -16.07
C ALA A 52 -3.08 -12.04 -17.60
N TRP A 53 -3.04 -13.26 -18.14
CA TRP A 53 -3.08 -13.50 -19.58
C TRP A 53 -4.45 -13.11 -20.18
N ARG A 54 -5.57 -13.53 -19.57
CA ARG A 54 -6.92 -13.12 -20.01
C ARG A 54 -7.09 -11.61 -19.99
N ASP A 55 -6.69 -10.93 -18.92
CA ASP A 55 -6.74 -9.46 -18.83
C ASP A 55 -5.90 -8.79 -19.92
N GLY A 56 -4.76 -9.39 -20.27
CA GLY A 56 -3.89 -8.92 -21.36
C GLY A 56 -4.49 -9.13 -22.75
N VAL A 57 -5.23 -10.21 -22.96
CA VAL A 57 -5.87 -10.56 -24.24
C VAL A 57 -7.16 -9.77 -24.45
N SER A 58 -7.99 -9.63 -23.42
CA SER A 58 -9.21 -8.80 -23.45
C SER A 58 -8.92 -7.31 -23.58
N GLY A 59 -7.71 -6.85 -23.24
CA GLY A 59 -7.27 -5.47 -23.46
C GLY A 59 -6.80 -5.15 -24.88
N VAL A 60 -6.80 -6.11 -25.82
CA VAL A 60 -6.31 -5.94 -27.21
C VAL A 60 -7.45 -5.86 -28.24
N GLY A 61 -8.71 -6.08 -27.84
CA GLY A 61 -9.87 -5.88 -28.70
C GLY A 61 -11.14 -5.70 -27.89
N ASP A 62 -11.79 -4.54 -28.04
CA ASP A 62 -13.08 -4.15 -27.46
C ASP A 62 -13.20 -4.22 -25.93
N ASP A 63 -12.98 -3.06 -25.29
CA ASP A 63 -13.99 -2.59 -24.34
C ASP A 63 -13.98 -1.04 -24.29
N PRO A 64 -15.08 -0.35 -24.65
CA PRO A 64 -15.23 1.06 -24.33
C PRO A 64 -15.19 1.19 -22.81
N ALA A 65 -14.32 2.05 -22.32
CA ALA A 65 -14.18 2.47 -20.92
C ALA A 65 -15.41 2.13 -20.06
N ASN A 66 -15.28 1.09 -19.23
CA ASN A 66 -16.28 0.75 -18.22
C ASN A 66 -16.56 2.03 -17.38
N PRO A 67 -17.75 2.65 -17.46
CA PRO A 67 -17.97 4.01 -16.93
C PRO A 67 -17.90 4.09 -15.40
N ILE A 68 -17.82 2.96 -14.71
CA ILE A 68 -17.74 2.90 -13.24
C ILE A 68 -16.30 3.15 -12.74
N SER A 69 -15.27 3.04 -13.60
CA SER A 69 -13.88 3.34 -13.24
C SER A 69 -13.38 4.73 -13.66
N ALA A 70 -14.25 5.56 -14.24
CA ALA A 70 -13.95 6.93 -14.66
C ALA A 70 -14.50 8.00 -13.71
N VAL A 71 -15.05 7.60 -12.56
CA VAL A 71 -15.31 8.54 -11.46
C VAL A 71 -14.00 8.66 -10.65
N GLU A 72 -13.39 9.84 -10.73
CA GLU A 72 -12.37 10.37 -9.80
C GLU A 72 -10.89 9.97 -10.00
N GLN A 73 -10.38 10.07 -11.22
CA GLN A 73 -8.92 10.14 -11.43
C GLN A 73 -8.51 11.28 -12.35
N ALA A 74 -8.85 12.49 -11.95
CA ALA A 74 -8.11 13.70 -12.32
C ALA A 74 -8.62 14.85 -11.43
N GLY A 75 -7.95 15.15 -10.31
CA GLY A 75 -8.21 16.43 -9.65
C GLY A 75 -7.81 16.64 -8.19
N THR A 76 -7.61 15.62 -7.35
CA THR A 76 -7.55 15.86 -5.89
C THR A 76 -6.15 16.05 -5.31
N GLY A 77 -5.10 15.86 -6.10
CA GLY A 77 -3.72 15.94 -5.60
C GLY A 77 -3.37 14.84 -4.57
N ALA A 78 -4.18 13.78 -4.46
CA ALA A 78 -3.93 12.62 -3.62
C ALA A 78 -3.19 11.51 -4.40
N MET A 79 -2.27 10.81 -3.75
CA MET A 79 -1.64 9.60 -4.29
C MET A 79 -2.59 8.41 -4.26
N GLU A 80 -2.61 7.62 -5.34
CA GLU A 80 -3.37 6.38 -5.39
C GLU A 80 -2.79 5.32 -4.44
N TRP A 81 -3.62 4.80 -3.54
CA TRP A 81 -3.22 3.90 -2.45
C TRP A 81 -2.44 2.66 -2.92
N MET A 82 -2.84 2.08 -4.06
CA MET A 82 -2.17 0.90 -4.65
C MET A 82 -0.74 1.17 -5.12
N LEU A 83 -0.34 2.44 -5.32
CA LEU A 83 1.01 2.77 -5.75
C LEU A 83 2.02 2.80 -4.60
N ILE A 84 1.55 2.92 -3.35
CA ILE A 84 2.42 2.83 -2.17
C ILE A 84 2.93 1.39 -2.07
N PRO A 85 4.25 1.13 -1.96
CA PRO A 85 4.75 -0.24 -1.91
C PRO A 85 4.13 -1.03 -0.74
N PRO A 86 3.91 -2.35 -0.86
CA PRO A 86 3.02 -3.09 0.06
C PRO A 86 3.40 -2.97 1.54
N ARG A 87 4.70 -3.11 1.87
CA ARG A 87 5.17 -3.04 3.25
C ARG A 87 5.11 -1.60 3.82
N PRO A 88 5.61 -0.57 3.12
CA PRO A 88 5.33 0.83 3.46
C PRO A 88 3.83 1.15 3.58
N ARG A 89 2.98 0.60 2.71
CA ARG A 89 1.53 0.83 2.73
C ARG A 89 0.90 0.34 4.04
N THR A 90 1.29 -0.85 4.52
CA THR A 90 0.85 -1.36 5.83
C THR A 90 1.27 -0.43 6.98
N ALA A 91 2.52 0.05 6.95
CA ALA A 91 3.00 0.97 7.97
C ALA A 91 2.23 2.30 7.91
N PHE A 92 2.06 2.86 6.71
CA PHE A 92 1.35 4.11 6.48
C PHE A 92 -0.11 4.04 6.93
N TRP A 93 -0.80 2.94 6.66
CA TRP A 93 -2.15 2.71 7.18
C TRP A 93 -2.21 2.83 8.70
N SER A 94 -1.28 2.17 9.41
CA SER A 94 -1.23 2.20 10.87
C SER A 94 -0.93 3.61 11.38
N ILE A 95 0.04 4.29 10.75
CA ILE A 95 0.39 5.67 11.09
C ILE A 95 -0.82 6.57 10.92
N CYS A 96 -1.49 6.55 9.77
CA CYS A 96 -2.67 7.40 9.52
C CYS A 96 -3.81 7.08 10.47
N LEU A 97 -4.13 5.80 10.70
CA LEU A 97 -5.20 5.41 11.61
C LEU A 97 -4.98 6.00 13.00
N PHE A 98 -3.79 5.83 13.57
CA PHE A 98 -3.53 6.28 14.93
C PHE A 98 -3.26 7.78 15.05
N THR A 99 -2.83 8.46 13.98
CA THR A 99 -2.55 9.92 14.03
C THR A 99 -3.76 10.76 13.61
N LEU A 100 -4.44 10.35 12.53
CA LEU A 100 -5.52 11.10 11.88
C LEU A 100 -6.91 10.54 12.19
N GLY A 101 -7.02 9.32 12.73
CA GLY A 101 -8.31 8.67 12.97
C GLY A 101 -8.99 8.17 11.69
N ARG A 102 -10.22 7.68 11.85
CA ARG A 102 -11.06 7.20 10.74
C ARG A 102 -12.55 7.32 11.10
N GLY A 103 -13.35 7.85 10.17
CA GLY A 103 -14.80 7.99 10.37
C GLY A 103 -15.06 8.91 11.56
N ASP A 104 -15.85 8.44 12.53
CA ASP A 104 -16.16 9.19 13.76
C ASP A 104 -15.06 9.09 14.84
N GLU A 105 -14.01 8.29 14.61
CA GLU A 105 -12.90 8.21 15.56
C GLU A 105 -12.05 9.49 15.53
N PRO A 106 -11.72 10.06 16.71
CA PRO A 106 -10.96 11.30 16.77
C PRO A 106 -9.52 11.13 16.26
N ALA A 107 -9.00 12.17 15.62
CA ALA A 107 -7.58 12.30 15.35
C ALA A 107 -6.83 12.47 16.67
N TRP A 108 -5.99 11.51 17.03
CA TRP A 108 -5.27 11.53 18.31
C TRP A 108 -4.08 12.49 18.30
N GLY A 109 -3.61 12.91 17.12
CA GLY A 109 -2.46 13.79 16.96
C GLY A 109 -1.17 13.09 17.41
N GLY A 110 -0.41 12.53 16.46
CA GLY A 110 0.82 11.82 16.77
C GLY A 110 1.90 12.06 15.71
N HIS A 111 3.12 11.66 16.04
CA HIS A 111 4.29 11.78 15.18
C HIS A 111 5.13 10.51 15.29
N LEU A 112 6.05 10.34 14.33
CA LEU A 112 7.08 9.32 14.41
C LEU A 112 8.35 9.95 14.99
N ALA A 113 8.90 9.34 16.04
CA ALA A 113 10.19 9.74 16.59
C ALA A 113 11.27 8.72 16.19
N LEU A 114 12.50 9.19 15.99
CA LEU A 114 13.65 8.31 15.80
C LEU A 114 13.82 7.36 17.01
N THR A 115 14.08 6.09 16.72
CA THR A 115 14.29 5.06 17.75
C THR A 115 15.26 3.99 17.27
N VAL A 116 15.62 3.07 18.16
CA VAL A 116 16.38 1.87 17.84
C VAL A 116 15.45 0.67 17.84
N THR A 117 15.34 0.00 16.69
CA THR A 117 14.56 -1.24 16.58
C THR A 117 15.16 -2.35 17.46
N GLY A 118 14.37 -3.36 17.82
CA GLY A 118 14.86 -4.53 18.57
C GLY A 118 15.98 -5.34 17.88
N ARG A 119 16.38 -5.00 16.65
CA ARG A 119 17.55 -5.56 15.95
C ARG A 119 18.80 -4.68 16.06
N GLY A 120 18.76 -3.59 16.82
CA GLY A 120 19.86 -2.63 16.95
C GLY A 120 20.02 -1.69 15.74
N THR A 121 19.09 -1.69 14.78
CA THR A 121 19.12 -0.78 13.63
C THR A 121 18.20 0.42 13.84
N ALA A 122 18.50 1.55 13.20
CA ALA A 122 17.65 2.73 13.21
C ALA A 122 16.21 2.41 12.73
N GLY A 123 15.24 3.03 13.40
CA GLY A 123 13.84 2.92 13.08
C GLY A 123 13.06 4.10 13.63
N TRP A 124 11.74 3.96 13.57
CA TRP A 124 10.80 5.01 13.87
C TRP A 124 9.70 4.47 14.77
N GLU A 125 9.44 5.13 15.89
CA GLU A 125 8.39 4.76 16.82
C GLU A 125 7.21 5.71 16.68
N LEU A 126 6.00 5.17 16.72
CA LEU A 126 4.79 5.97 16.61
C LEU A 126 4.39 6.48 18.01
N VAL A 127 4.58 7.77 18.22
CA VAL A 127 4.26 8.45 19.47
C VAL A 127 2.88 9.06 19.36
N VAL A 128 1.94 8.55 20.17
CA VAL A 128 0.56 9.01 20.22
C VAL A 128 0.19 9.32 21.68
N PRO A 129 -0.36 10.50 21.98
CA PRO A 129 -0.76 10.87 23.32
C PRO A 129 -1.69 9.82 23.95
N GLY A 130 -1.33 9.38 25.16
CA GLY A 130 -2.13 8.43 25.94
C GLY A 130 -2.15 6.99 25.41
N ARG A 131 -1.30 6.63 24.43
CA ARG A 131 -1.19 5.27 23.90
C ARG A 131 0.26 4.83 23.78
N ALA A 132 0.59 3.69 24.39
CA ALA A 132 1.83 2.99 24.11
C ALA A 132 1.67 2.17 22.82
N ILE A 133 2.48 2.45 21.81
CA ILE A 133 2.57 1.65 20.59
C ILE A 133 3.96 1.01 20.55
N ASP A 134 4.08 -0.16 21.19
CA ASP A 134 5.35 -0.88 21.38
C ASP A 134 5.86 -1.57 20.09
N LYS A 135 6.00 -0.80 19.00
CA LYS A 135 6.51 -1.36 17.75
C LYS A 135 7.24 -0.33 16.90
N ALA A 136 8.56 -0.37 16.97
CA ALA A 136 9.43 0.35 16.04
C ALA A 136 9.25 -0.14 14.59
N ILE A 137 9.16 0.81 13.67
CA ILE A 137 9.10 0.63 12.23
C ILE A 137 10.50 0.86 11.66
N GLY A 138 11.10 -0.18 11.08
CA GLY A 138 12.46 -0.06 10.53
C GLY A 138 12.55 0.93 9.37
N ASP A 139 13.66 1.63 9.28
CA ASP A 139 13.89 2.74 8.34
C ASP A 139 13.60 2.39 6.86
N LYS A 140 13.97 1.18 6.42
CA LYS A 140 13.66 0.67 5.06
C LYS A 140 12.17 0.66 4.70
N THR A 141 11.29 0.68 5.70
CA THR A 141 9.83 0.77 5.53
C THR A 141 9.35 2.23 5.46
N ILE A 142 10.03 3.16 6.15
CA ILE A 142 9.70 4.59 6.20
C ILE A 142 10.28 5.34 5.00
N ALA A 143 11.52 5.05 4.58
CA ALA A 143 12.18 5.73 3.47
C ALA A 143 11.36 5.81 2.16
N PRO A 144 10.59 4.79 1.76
CA PRO A 144 9.67 4.91 0.62
C PRO A 144 8.53 5.92 0.85
N LEU A 145 8.01 6.06 2.07
CA LEU A 145 6.94 7.02 2.38
C LEU A 145 7.44 8.47 2.31
N LEU A 146 8.67 8.72 2.77
CA LEU A 146 9.35 10.00 2.60
C LEU A 146 9.59 10.34 1.12
N ARG A 147 10.09 9.37 0.34
CA ARG A 147 10.31 9.57 -1.12
C ARG A 147 9.03 9.82 -1.90
N LEU A 148 7.90 9.28 -1.42
CA LEU A 148 6.56 9.54 -1.97
C LEU A 148 5.92 10.81 -1.41
N ALA A 149 6.63 11.55 -0.54
CA ALA A 149 6.16 12.74 0.16
C ALA A 149 4.86 12.51 0.95
N LEU A 150 4.64 11.30 1.45
CA LEU A 150 3.48 10.95 2.30
C LEU A 150 3.76 11.22 3.79
N LEU A 151 5.04 11.24 4.15
CA LEU A 151 5.53 11.70 5.43
C LEU A 151 6.52 12.84 5.17
N GLU A 152 6.67 13.72 6.15
CA GLU A 152 7.64 14.81 6.12
C GLU A 152 8.21 15.08 7.51
N PRO A 153 9.42 15.64 7.61
CA PRO A 153 9.96 16.10 8.89
C PRO A 153 9.11 17.22 9.47
N MET A 154 8.97 17.24 10.80
CA MET A 154 8.33 18.35 11.49
C MET A 154 9.20 19.61 11.35
N SER A 155 8.58 20.78 11.16
CA SER A 155 9.30 22.03 10.90
C SER A 155 10.27 22.42 12.02
N ASP A 156 9.90 22.13 13.27
CA ASP A 156 10.67 22.49 14.45
C ASP A 156 11.61 21.37 14.94
N ASP A 157 11.40 20.15 14.45
CA ASP A 157 12.20 18.98 14.84
C ASP A 157 12.33 17.98 13.67
N PRO A 158 13.50 17.97 12.97
CA PRO A 158 13.72 17.05 11.87
C PRO A 158 13.89 15.58 12.31
N GLU A 159 14.05 15.31 13.60
CA GLU A 159 14.07 13.95 14.17
C GLU A 159 12.67 13.40 14.41
N CYS A 160 11.65 14.22 14.18
CA CYS A 160 10.25 13.85 14.18
C CYS A 160 9.66 13.87 12.75
N LEU A 161 8.88 12.86 12.39
CA LEU A 161 8.11 12.85 11.14
C LEU A 161 6.62 12.95 11.43
N VAL A 162 5.91 13.64 10.56
CA VAL A 162 4.45 13.76 10.55
C VAL A 162 3.89 13.32 9.20
N VAL A 163 2.57 13.06 9.18
CA VAL A 163 1.87 12.85 7.92
C VAL A 163 1.77 14.18 7.18
N SER A 164 2.32 14.23 5.97
CA SER A 164 2.31 15.43 5.13
C SER A 164 0.90 15.77 4.64
N GLU A 165 0.72 16.95 4.04
CA GLU A 165 -0.55 17.31 3.39
C GLU A 165 -0.95 16.35 2.26
N LEU A 166 0.03 15.87 1.47
CA LEU A 166 -0.23 14.83 0.47
C LEU A 166 -0.66 13.52 1.14
N GLY A 167 -0.01 13.14 2.23
CA GLY A 167 -0.35 11.96 3.02
C GLY A 167 -1.78 12.02 3.58
N LYS A 168 -2.19 13.17 4.12
CA LYS A 168 -3.53 13.42 4.65
C LYS A 168 -4.59 13.27 3.55
N LYS A 169 -4.39 13.92 2.39
CA LYS A 169 -5.29 13.79 1.23
C LYS A 169 -5.39 12.35 0.73
N THR A 170 -4.27 11.63 0.71
CA THR A 170 -4.25 10.21 0.34
C THR A 170 -5.03 9.34 1.33
N TRP A 171 -4.91 9.60 2.64
CA TRP A 171 -5.67 8.89 3.67
C TRP A 171 -7.17 9.18 3.59
N GLU A 172 -7.54 10.44 3.38
CA GLU A 172 -8.93 10.85 3.23
C GLU A 172 -9.59 10.16 2.02
N ALA A 173 -8.94 10.22 0.85
CA ALA A 173 -9.42 9.53 -0.35
C ALA A 173 -9.53 8.01 -0.15
N PHE A 174 -8.61 7.40 0.61
CA PHE A 174 -8.68 6.00 0.99
C PHE A 174 -9.88 5.68 1.89
N CYS A 175 -10.22 6.57 2.82
CA CYS A 175 -11.38 6.40 3.69
C CYS A 175 -12.71 6.59 2.95
N GLN A 176 -12.79 7.61 2.09
CA GLN A 176 -14.01 7.95 1.31
C GLN A 176 -14.44 6.82 0.39
N ARG A 177 -13.49 6.13 -0.26
CA ARG A 177 -13.77 4.94 -1.08
C ARG A 177 -14.17 3.69 -0.26
N GLY A 178 -14.30 3.82 1.07
CA GLY A 178 -14.64 2.72 1.97
C GLY A 178 -13.48 1.77 2.30
N GLY A 179 -12.23 2.17 2.01
CA GLY A 179 -11.10 1.25 2.01
C GLY A 179 -10.87 0.57 3.36
N ARG A 180 -10.75 -0.76 3.39
CA ARG A 180 -10.49 -1.56 4.59
C ARG A 180 -9.12 -2.22 4.49
N TYR A 181 -8.42 -2.38 5.61
CA TYR A 181 -7.13 -3.07 5.63
C TYR A 181 -7.17 -4.17 6.67
N PRO A 182 -6.76 -5.40 6.34
CA PRO A 182 -6.08 -5.82 5.11
C PRO A 182 -6.98 -6.10 3.89
N GLU A 183 -8.29 -5.96 3.98
CA GLU A 183 -9.27 -6.48 3.00
C GLU A 183 -9.18 -5.83 1.60
N ASP A 184 -8.78 -4.55 1.49
CA ASP A 184 -8.55 -3.85 0.20
C ASP A 184 -7.34 -4.40 -0.58
N LEU A 185 -6.55 -5.32 0.00
CA LEU A 185 -5.50 -6.02 -0.75
C LEU A 185 -6.01 -7.32 -1.40
N THR A 186 -7.19 -7.80 -0.99
CA THR A 186 -7.71 -9.11 -1.39
C THR A 186 -8.90 -9.04 -2.35
N ASP A 187 -9.61 -7.92 -2.42
CA ASP A 187 -10.65 -7.67 -3.42
C ASP A 187 -10.03 -7.04 -4.68
N LEU A 188 -9.36 -7.89 -5.47
CA LEU A 188 -8.94 -7.63 -6.85
C LEU A 188 -9.42 -8.74 -7.76
#